data_AF-A0A1H3PU24-F1
#
_entry.id   AF-A0A1H3PU24-F1
#
_cell.length_a   1.000
_cell.length_b   1.000
_cell.length_c   1.000
_cell.angle_alpha   90.00
_cell.angle_beta   90.00
_cell.angle_gamma   90.00
#
_symmetry.space_group_name_H-M   'P 1'
#
loop_
_entity.id
_entity.type
_entity.pdbx_description
1 polymer ?
#
loop_
_entity_poly.entity_id
_entity_poly.type
_entity_poly.pdbx_seq_one_letter_code
_entity_poly.pdbx_strand_id
1 'polypeptide(L)' 'MEKKTARLTLLIDPEKKLAFEQLCALQDLTPSQVVRQLIRDYLHKHGVEYETQMIKHRKSTSS' A
#
# COMPACT_ATOMS: atom_id res chain seq x y z
N MET A 1 15.61 12.51 -6.08
CA MET A 1 14.39 12.01 -5.39
C MET A 1 14.76 10.72 -4.70
N GLU A 2 15.00 10.78 -3.39
CA GLU A 2 15.44 9.63 -2.60
C GLU A 2 14.39 8.52 -2.66
N LYS A 3 14.83 7.34 -3.09
CA LYS A 3 14.00 6.15 -3.25
C LYS A 3 13.63 5.63 -1.85
N LYS A 4 12.58 6.20 -1.23
CA LYS A 4 11.92 5.65 -0.03
C LYS A 4 11.14 4.36 -0.37
N THR A 5 11.81 3.39 -0.99
CA THR A 5 11.23 2.10 -1.36
C THR A 5 11.92 1.00 -0.57
N ALA A 6 11.25 0.51 0.47
CA ALA A 6 11.63 -0.71 1.17
C ALA A 6 10.96 -1.92 0.49
N ARG A 7 11.65 -3.07 0.47
CA ARG A 7 11.07 -4.34 0.00
C ARG A 7 10.43 -5.05 1.18
N LEU A 8 9.16 -5.43 1.04
CA LEU A 8 8.42 -6.24 2.00
C LEU A 8 8.28 -7.65 1.41
N THR A 9 8.86 -8.66 2.07
CA THR A 9 8.73 -10.07 1.68
C THR A 9 7.73 -10.73 2.61
N LEU A 10 6.69 -11.35 2.05
CA LEU A 10 5.65 -12.07 2.78
C LEU A 10 5.57 -13.51 2.26
N LEU A 11 5.45 -14.47 3.17
CA LEU A 11 5.12 -15.85 2.82
C LEU A 11 3.61 -16.00 2.83
N ILE A 12 3.07 -16.49 1.72
CA ILE A 12 1.65 -16.73 1.50
C ILE A 12 1.51 -18.08 0.82
N ASP A 13 0.45 -18.78 1.19
CA ASP A 13 0.02 -20.03 0.58
C ASP A 13 -0.16 -19.88 -0.96
N PRO A 14 0.33 -20.84 -1.77
CA PRO A 14 0.31 -20.73 -3.23
C PRO A 14 -1.10 -20.59 -3.82
N GLU A 15 -2.11 -21.26 -3.25
CA GLU A 15 -3.49 -21.15 -3.74
C GLU A 15 -4.05 -19.75 -3.49
N LYS A 16 -3.78 -19.18 -2.31
CA LYS A 16 -4.18 -17.80 -1.98
C LYS A 16 -3.46 -16.77 -2.85
N LYS A 17 -2.17 -16.98 -3.14
CA LYS A 17 -1.40 -16.12 -4.04
C LYS A 17 -2.05 -16.06 -5.42
N LEU A 18 -2.40 -17.22 -5.99
CA LEU A 18 -3.04 -17.30 -7.29
C LEU A 18 -4.40 -16.61 -7.32
N ALA A 19 -5.26 -16.89 -6.33
CA ALA A 19 -6.57 -16.25 -6.22
C ALA A 19 -6.45 -14.72 -6.08
N PHE A 20 -5.48 -14.23 -5.30
CA PHE A 20 -5.22 -12.80 -5.15
C PHE A 20 -4.72 -12.16 -6.45
N GLU A 21 -3.80 -12.81 -7.16
CA GLU A 21 -3.29 -12.33 -8.45
C GLU A 21 -4.40 -12.27 -9.51
N GLN A 22 -5.26 -13.28 -9.57
CA GLN A 22 -6.42 -13.30 -10.47
C GLN A 22 -7.40 -12.18 -10.13
N LEU A 23 -7.74 -12.00 -8.85
CA LEU A 23 -8.63 -10.92 -8.41
C LEU A 23 -8.09 -9.53 -8.74
N CYS A 24 -6.78 -9.33 -8.59
CA CYS A 24 -6.12 -8.08 -8.96
C CYS A 24 -6.18 -7.86 -10.47
N ALA A 25 -5.91 -8.90 -11.28
CA ALA A 25 -5.94 -8.83 -12.74
C ALA A 25 -7.33 -8.49 -13.28
N LEU A 26 -8.40 -9.01 -12.66
CA LEU A 26 -9.79 -8.69 -13.03
C LEU A 26 -10.16 -7.20 -12.82
N GLN A 27 -9.38 -6.48 -12.01
CA GLN A 27 -9.62 -5.08 -11.69
C GLN A 27 -8.57 -4.16 -12.32
N ASP A 28 -7.73 -4.67 -13.22
CA ASP A 28 -6.58 -3.95 -13.81
C ASP A 28 -5.61 -3.38 -12.75
N LEU A 29 -5.50 -4.07 -11.61
CA LEU A 29 -4.61 -3.71 -10.51
C LEU A 29 -3.45 -4.68 -10.39
N THR A 30 -2.31 -4.18 -9.92
CA THR A 30 -1.19 -5.05 -9.53
C THR A 30 -1.32 -5.43 -8.05
N PRO A 31 -0.90 -6.65 -7.66
CA PRO A 31 -0.87 -7.09 -6.27
C PRO A 31 -0.16 -6.09 -5.34
N SER A 32 0.93 -5.48 -5.82
CA SER A 32 1.69 -4.47 -5.08
C SER A 32 0.89 -3.20 -4.80
N GLN A 33 0.01 -2.77 -5.70
CA GLN A 33 -0.84 -1.60 -5.48
C GLN A 33 -1.88 -1.89 -4.40
N VAL A 34 -2.52 -3.05 -4.47
CA VAL A 34 -3.53 -3.48 -3.50
C VAL A 34 -2.92 -3.63 -2.11
N VAL A 35 -1.77 -4.32 -2.00
CA VAL A 35 -1.06 -4.49 -0.72
C VAL A 35 -0.67 -3.14 -0.11
N ARG A 36 -0.20 -2.18 -0.91
CA ARG A 36 0.12 -0.83 -0.40
C ARG A 36 -1.10 -0.09 0.13
N GLN A 37 -2.26 -0.24 -0.51
CA GLN A 37 -3.49 0.36 0.00
C GLN A 37 -3.93 -0.33 1.29
N LEU A 38 -3.94 -1.67 1.32
CA LEU A 38 -4.23 -2.43 2.53
C LEU A 38 -3.36 -2.01 3.71
N ILE A 39 -2.05 -1.82 3.51
CA ILE A 39 -1.14 -1.32 4.57
C ILE A 39 -1.56 0.07 5.04
N ARG A 40 -1.85 1.00 4.12
CA ARG A 40 -2.27 2.37 4.46
C ARG A 40 -3.59 2.38 5.22
N ASP A 41 -4.60 1.67 4.74
CA ASP A 41 -5.91 1.56 5.39
C ASP A 41 -5.79 0.90 6.77
N TYR A 42 -4.94 -0.13 6.89
CA TYR A 42 -4.69 -0.79 8.17
C TYR A 42 -4.02 0.16 9.18
N LEU A 43 -2.96 0.88 8.77
CA LEU A 43 -2.30 1.86 9.63
C LEU A 43 -3.27 2.97 10.06
N HIS A 44 -4.08 3.48 9.13
CA HIS A 44 -5.10 4.49 9.42
C HIS A 44 -6.16 3.99 10.41
N LYS A 45 -6.67 2.76 10.20
CA LYS A 45 -7.65 2.14 11.10
C LYS A 45 -7.12 1.95 12.53
N HIS A 46 -5.80 1.75 12.67
CA HIS A 46 -5.14 1.60 13.97
C HIS A 46 -4.59 2.92 14.53
N GLY A 47 -4.85 4.07 13.89
CA GLY A 47 -4.37 5.38 14.34
C GLY A 47 -2.85 5.54 14.29
N VAL A 48 -2.16 4.74 13.49
CA VAL A 48 -0.70 4.82 13.33
C VAL A 48 -0.38 5.87 12.27
N GLU A 49 0.12 7.02 12.72
CA GLU A 49 0.64 8.04 11.82
C GLU A 49 2.03 7.64 11.28
N TYR A 50 2.21 7.77 9.97
CA TYR A 50 3.48 7.50 9.31
C TYR A 50 3.87 8.67 8.39
N GLU A 51 5.15 9.00 8.40
CA GLU A 51 5.76 10.26 7.92
C GLU A 51 5.42 10.66 6.47
N THR A 52 5.05 9.69 5.61
CA THR A 52 4.67 9.97 4.22
C THR A 52 3.35 10.75 4.11
N GLN A 53 2.46 10.66 5.12
CA GLN A 53 1.21 11.43 5.19
C GLN A 53 1.49 12.93 5.46
N MET A 54 2.51 13.25 6.25
CA MET A 54 2.85 14.63 6.62
C MET A 54 3.31 15.48 5.43
N ILE A 55 3.96 14.87 4.43
CA ILE A 55 4.49 15.59 3.26
C ILE A 55 3.35 16.01 2.30
N LYS A 56 2.26 15.24 2.22
CA LYS A 56 1.09 15.60 1.40
C LYS A 56 0.23 16.67 2.07
N HIS A 57 0.01 16.58 3.39
CA HIS A 57 -0.87 17.53 4.08
C HIS A 57 -0.28 18.95 4.16
N ARG A 58 1.06 19.05 4.26
CA ARG A 58 1.76 20.34 4.33
C ARG A 58 1.73 21.16 3.03
N LYS A 59 1.38 20.54 1.89
CA LYS A 59 1.22 21.24 0.60
C LYS A 59 -0.18 21.83 0.38
N SER A 60 -1.16 21.46 1.21
CA SER A 60 -2.56 21.89 1.03
C SER A 60 -2.96 23.11 1.86
N THR A 61 -2.14 23.52 2.84
CA THR A 61 -2.39 24.69 3.70
C THR A 61 -1.59 25.93 3.28
N SER A 62 -1.16 25.99 2.01
CA SER A 62 -0.43 27.11 1.43
C SER A 62 -1.03 27.45 0.07
N SER A 63 -2.28 27.93 0.07
CA SER A 63 -2.90 28.70 -1.01
C SER A 63 -3.91 29.64 -0.37
#